data_AF-A0A0G1QUG5-F1
#
_entry.id   AF-A0A0G1QUG5-F1
#
_cell.length_a   1.000
_cell.length_b   1.000
_cell.length_c   1.000
_cell.angle_alpha   90.00
_cell.angle_beta   90.00
_cell.angle_gamma   90.00
#
_symmetry.space_group_name_H-M   'P 1'
#
loop_
_entity.id
_entity.type
_entity.pdbx_description
1 polymer ?
#
loop_
_entity_poly.entity_id
_entity_poly.type
_entity_poly.pdbx_seq_one_letter_code
_entity_poly.pdbx_strand_id
1 'polypeptide(L)'
;MFRKNIAIDLGTANTLVWVAGTGLIANEPTVVAISSEDNKVVAVGEDAKKMLGRTPESLIASRPMREGVIADYQVTEAMLRYFIGKVVGRFQFIKPDVMICVPAGCTQVERRAALDATLSAGAAHAYLIDEPLAAAIGAGIPVSAP
;
A
#
# COMPACT_ATOMS: atom_id res chain seq x y z
N MET A 1 14.98 -19.00 -6.90
CA MET A 1 13.83 -18.10 -7.04
C MET A 1 14.34 -16.67 -6.88
N PHE A 2 14.06 -15.79 -7.83
CA PHE A 2 14.52 -14.40 -7.77
C PHE A 2 13.61 -13.57 -6.86
N ARG A 3 14.18 -12.55 -6.22
CA ARG A 3 13.41 -11.59 -5.44
C ARG A 3 12.51 -10.79 -6.38
N LYS A 4 11.24 -10.58 -5.99
CA LYS A 4 10.32 -9.74 -6.75
C LYS A 4 10.53 -8.27 -6.40
N ASN A 5 10.41 -7.42 -7.42
CA ASN A 5 10.37 -5.97 -7.26
C ASN A 5 8.91 -5.52 -7.42
N ILE A 6 8.36 -4.88 -6.39
CA ILE A 6 6.97 -4.47 -6.30
C ILE A 6 6.93 -2.95 -6.17
N ALA A 7 6.08 -2.28 -6.95
CA ALA A 7 5.72 -0.89 -6.74
C ALA A 7 4.28 -0.82 -6.22
N ILE A 8 4.05 -0.04 -5.18
CA ILE A 8 2.74 0.17 -4.57
C ILE A 8 2.44 1.66 -4.57
N ASP A 9 1.39 2.05 -5.27
CA ASP A 9 0.80 3.38 -5.15
C ASP A 9 -0.34 3.30 -4.14
N LEU A 10 -0.10 3.81 -2.93
CA LEU A 10 -1.06 3.79 -1.82
C LEU A 10 -1.89 5.08 -1.85
N GLY A 11 -2.73 5.23 -2.87
CA GLY A 11 -3.58 6.41 -3.03
C GLY A 11 -4.69 6.49 -1.96
N THR A 12 -5.26 7.68 -1.76
CA THR A 12 -6.32 7.90 -0.76
C THR A 12 -7.63 7.14 -1.06
N ALA A 13 -7.88 6.83 -2.33
CA ALA A 13 -9.10 6.16 -2.79
C ALA A 13 -8.86 4.74 -3.27
N ASN A 14 -7.78 4.49 -4.01
CA ASN A 14 -7.41 3.19 -4.55
C ASN A 14 -5.92 2.96 -4.36
N THR A 15 -5.56 1.68 -4.27
CA THR A 15 -4.20 1.21 -4.22
C THR A 15 -3.91 0.36 -5.43
N LEU A 16 -2.82 0.71 -6.11
CA LEU A 16 -2.33 0.03 -7.29
C LEU A 16 -1.06 -0.73 -6.95
N VAL A 17 -0.95 -1.96 -7.45
CA VAL A 17 0.25 -2.79 -7.26
C VAL A 17 0.77 -3.22 -8.61
N TRP A 18 2.03 -2.89 -8.87
CA TRP A 18 2.75 -3.23 -10.08
C TRP A 18 3.95 -4.10 -9.77
N VAL A 19 4.23 -5.09 -10.61
CA VAL A 19 5.34 -6.02 -10.43
C VAL A 19 6.25 -5.96 -11.65
N ALA A 20 7.56 -5.82 -11.42
CA ALA A 20 8.56 -5.80 -12.47
C ALA A 20 8.47 -7.02 -13.38
N GLY A 21 8.38 -6.77 -14.69
CA GLY A 21 8.24 -7.80 -15.71
C GLY A 21 6.86 -8.46 -15.80
N THR A 22 5.91 -8.11 -14.92
CA THR A 22 4.53 -8.64 -14.95
C THR A 22 3.50 -7.57 -15.30
N GLY A 23 3.66 -6.36 -14.79
CA GLY A 23 2.67 -5.28 -14.97
C GLY A 23 1.81 -5.02 -13.74
N LEU A 24 0.66 -4.38 -13.95
CA LEU A 24 -0.33 -4.08 -12.91
C LEU A 24 -1.06 -5.37 -12.52
N ILE A 25 -1.03 -5.71 -11.23
CA ILE A 25 -1.62 -6.95 -10.69
C ILE A 25 -2.77 -6.72 -9.71
N ALA A 26 -2.88 -5.51 -9.16
CA ALA A 26 -3.98 -5.12 -8.30
C ALA A 26 -4.33 -3.65 -8.50
N ASN A 27 -5.62 -3.37 -8.45
CA ASN A 27 -6.20 -2.04 -8.36
C ASN A 27 -7.44 -2.18 -7.50
N GLU A 28 -7.29 -1.87 -6.20
CA GLU A 28 -8.32 -2.13 -5.20
C GLU A 28 -8.57 -0.89 -4.34
N PRO A 29 -9.77 -0.74 -3.76
CA PRO A 29 -10.09 0.37 -2.86
C PRO A 29 -9.12 0.49 -1.69
N THR A 30 -8.74 1.72 -1.34
CA THR A 30 -7.90 2.00 -0.17
C THR A 30 -8.72 2.01 1.10
N VAL A 31 -9.12 0.82 1.55
CA VAL A 31 -9.98 0.64 2.72
C VAL A 31 -9.67 -0.68 3.43
N VAL A 32 -9.76 -0.63 4.74
CA VAL A 32 -9.60 -1.76 5.64
C VAL A 32 -10.83 -1.82 6.54
N ALA A 33 -11.43 -3.00 6.68
CA ALA A 33 -12.51 -3.25 7.63
C ALA A 33 -11.90 -3.75 8.94
N ILE A 34 -12.27 -3.12 10.04
CA ILE A 34 -11.75 -3.39 11.38
C ILE A 34 -12.93 -3.70 12.31
N SER A 35 -12.77 -4.72 13.15
CA SER A 35 -13.71 -5.03 14.23
C SER A 35 -13.62 -3.94 15.32
N SER A 36 -14.74 -3.31 15.66
CA SER A 36 -14.80 -2.30 16.73
C SER A 36 -14.66 -2.91 18.14
N GLU A 37 -14.87 -4.22 18.27
CA GLU A 37 -14.79 -4.94 19.54
C GLU A 37 -13.33 -5.15 19.99
N ASP A 38 -12.44 -5.48 19.05
CA ASP A 38 -11.06 -5.89 19.34
C ASP A 38 -9.99 -5.27 18.42
N ASN A 39 -10.38 -4.30 17.59
CA ASN A 39 -9.53 -3.61 16.61
C ASN A 39 -8.80 -4.53 15.64
N LYS A 40 -9.28 -5.76 15.41
CA LYS A 40 -8.67 -6.67 14.44
C LYS A 40 -9.09 -6.33 13.02
N VAL A 41 -8.13 -6.47 12.10
CA VAL A 41 -8.37 -6.39 10.66
C VAL A 41 -9.20 -7.59 10.22
N VAL A 42 -10.36 -7.31 9.64
CA VAL A 42 -11.32 -8.31 9.16
C VAL A 42 -11.19 -8.52 7.65
N ALA A 43 -11.05 -7.42 6.90
CA ALA A 43 -10.87 -7.45 5.46
C ALA A 43 -10.08 -6.24 4.97
N VAL A 44 -9.54 -6.33 3.75
CA VAL A 44 -8.80 -5.25 3.07
C VAL A 44 -9.30 -5.16 1.63
N GLY A 45 -9.23 -3.97 1.03
CA GLY A 45 -9.46 -3.79 -0.40
C GLY A 45 -10.92 -3.98 -0.79
N GLU A 46 -11.15 -4.78 -1.83
CA GLU A 46 -12.50 -5.01 -2.34
C GLU A 46 -13.42 -5.68 -1.30
N ASP A 47 -12.89 -6.59 -0.49
CA ASP A 47 -13.71 -7.28 0.50
C ASP A 47 -14.10 -6.35 1.66
N ALA A 48 -13.20 -5.46 2.07
CA ALA A 48 -13.54 -4.38 3.01
C ALA A 48 -14.58 -3.42 2.43
N LYS A 49 -14.47 -3.06 1.13
CA LYS A 49 -15.46 -2.21 0.47
C LYS A 49 -16.83 -2.87 0.37
N LYS A 50 -16.93 -4.17 0.11
CA LYS A 50 -18.20 -4.91 0.06
C LYS A 50 -18.91 -4.93 1.42
N MET A 51 -18.15 -4.87 2.51
CA MET A 51 -18.66 -4.80 3.88
C MET A 51 -19.24 -3.42 4.22
N LEU A 52 -18.86 -2.36 3.49
CA LEU A 52 -19.43 -1.03 3.69
C LEU A 52 -20.95 -1.02 3.47
N GLY A 53 -21.69 -0.63 4.51
CA GLY A 53 -23.15 -0.53 4.46
C GLY A 53 -23.89 -1.87 4.46
N ARG A 54 -23.20 -3.01 4.64
CA ARG A 54 -23.80 -4.35 4.66
C ARG A 54 -23.51 -5.16 5.92
N THR A 55 -22.74 -4.60 6.86
CA THR A 55 -22.27 -5.32 8.05
C THR A 55 -22.82 -4.68 9.32
N PRO A 56 -22.94 -5.41 10.44
CA PRO A 56 -23.43 -4.87 11.71
C PRO A 56 -22.60 -3.68 12.19
N GLU A 57 -23.13 -2.90 13.15
CA GLU A 57 -22.46 -1.75 13.77
C GLU A 57 -21.05 -2.05 14.33
N SER A 58 -20.68 -3.33 14.45
CA SER A 58 -19.37 -3.77 14.95
C SER A 58 -18.23 -3.72 13.94
N LEU A 59 -18.46 -3.40 12.65
CA LEU A 59 -17.36 -3.20 11.68
C LEU A 59 -17.17 -1.72 11.30
N ILE A 60 -15.96 -1.23 11.52
CA ILE A 60 -15.54 0.12 11.17
C ILE A 60 -14.69 0.06 9.91
N ALA A 61 -14.98 0.92 8.96
CA ALA A 61 -14.11 1.13 7.81
C ALA A 61 -13.08 2.20 8.10
N SER A 62 -11.81 1.83 7.97
CA SER A 62 -10.68 2.74 8.12
C SER A 62 -9.93 2.87 6.80
N ARG A 63 -9.36 4.05 6.57
CA ARG A 63 -8.49 4.32 5.43
C ARG A 63 -7.09 4.60 5.96
N PRO A 64 -6.04 3.94 5.43
CA PRO A 64 -4.67 4.15 5.89
C PRO A 64 -4.15 5.55 5.56
N MET A 65 -4.70 6.18 4.52
CA MET A 65 -4.21 7.43 3.95
C MET A 65 -5.23 8.55 4.09
N ARG A 66 -4.76 9.74 4.46
CA ARG A 66 -5.53 10.99 4.44
C ARG A 66 -4.66 12.09 3.87
N GLU A 67 -5.17 12.85 2.90
CA GLU A 67 -4.41 13.92 2.24
C GLU A 67 -3.05 13.46 1.66
N GLY A 68 -2.97 12.20 1.23
CA GLY A 68 -1.76 11.61 0.65
C GLY A 68 -0.74 11.11 1.67
N VAL A 69 -0.97 11.28 2.97
CA VAL A 69 -0.04 10.84 4.03
C VAL A 69 -0.64 9.72 4.86
N ILE A 70 0.22 8.97 5.56
CA ILE A 70 -0.19 7.88 6.45
C ILE A 70 -0.89 8.47 7.67
N ALA A 71 -2.18 8.18 7.78
CA ALA A 71 -3.03 8.63 8.88
C ALA A 71 -3.06 7.60 10.03
N ASP A 72 -2.97 6.31 9.71
CA ASP A 72 -2.98 5.23 10.68
C ASP A 72 -1.96 4.16 10.28
N TYR A 73 -0.96 3.97 11.15
CA TYR A 73 0.14 3.04 10.92
C TYR A 73 -0.33 1.58 10.89
N GLN A 74 -1.19 1.14 11.81
CA GLN A 74 -1.62 -0.25 11.89
C GLN A 74 -2.45 -0.62 10.65
N VAL A 75 -3.31 0.30 10.22
CA VAL A 75 -4.13 0.13 9.01
C VAL A 75 -3.28 0.12 7.76
N THR A 76 -2.26 0.99 7.70
CA THR A 76 -1.29 1.03 6.59
C THR A 76 -0.50 -0.26 6.50
N GLU A 77 0.07 -0.73 7.62
CA GLU A 77 0.82 -1.98 7.68
C GLU A 77 -0.05 -3.17 7.24
N ALA A 78 -1.29 -3.26 7.73
CA ALA A 78 -2.22 -4.32 7.35
C ALA A 78 -2.53 -4.30 5.85
N MET A 79 -2.74 -3.12 5.29
CA MET A 79 -3.02 -2.95 3.87
C MET A 79 -1.82 -3.32 2.99
N LEU A 80 -0.62 -2.86 3.35
CA LEU A 80 0.62 -3.23 2.66
C LEU A 80 0.89 -4.73 2.77
N ARG A 81 0.67 -5.33 3.95
CA ARG A 81 0.85 -6.77 4.17
C ARG A 81 -0.09 -7.59 3.29
N TYR A 82 -1.34 -7.15 3.15
CA TYR A 82 -2.31 -7.77 2.24
C TYR A 82 -1.80 -7.73 0.79
N PHE A 83 -1.40 -6.57 0.28
CA PHE A 83 -0.95 -6.46 -1.11
C PHE A 83 0.36 -7.19 -1.38
N ILE A 84 1.35 -7.07 -0.49
CA ILE A 84 2.61 -7.82 -0.59
C ILE A 84 2.29 -9.33 -0.60
N GLY A 85 1.48 -9.80 0.34
CA GLY A 85 1.05 -11.19 0.43
C GLY A 85 0.30 -11.68 -0.81
N LYS A 86 -0.50 -10.82 -1.45
CA LYS A 86 -1.17 -11.12 -2.72
C LYS A 86 -0.18 -11.33 -3.87
N VAL A 87 0.95 -10.64 -3.86
CA VAL A 87 2.01 -10.79 -4.89
C VAL A 87 2.87 -12.03 -4.67
N VAL A 88 3.36 -12.22 -3.45
CA VAL A 88 4.35 -13.26 -3.15
C VAL A 88 3.68 -14.59 -2.78
N GLY A 89 2.47 -14.56 -2.24
CA GLY A 89 1.79 -15.73 -1.70
C GLY A 89 2.16 -16.02 -0.24
N ARG A 90 1.33 -16.84 0.42
CA ARG A 90 1.32 -17.03 1.89
C ARG A 90 2.56 -17.72 2.47
N PHE A 91 3.34 -18.45 1.66
CA PHE A 91 4.43 -19.31 2.13
C PHE A 91 5.80 -18.97 1.52
N GLN A 92 6.06 -17.69 1.23
CA GLN A 92 7.31 -17.30 0.60
C GLN A 92 8.46 -17.15 1.60
N PHE A 93 9.55 -17.86 1.33
CA PHE A 93 10.83 -17.75 2.04
C PHE A 93 11.66 -16.53 1.62
N ILE A 94 11.36 -15.90 0.49
CA ILE A 94 12.11 -14.73 -0.03
C ILE A 94 11.21 -13.51 0.00
N LYS A 95 11.55 -12.55 0.87
CA LYS A 95 10.88 -11.25 0.97
C LYS A 95 11.19 -10.37 -0.26
N PRO A 96 10.21 -9.61 -0.80
CA PRO A 96 10.38 -8.77 -1.99
C PRO A 96 11.05 -7.42 -1.69
N ASP A 97 11.54 -6.75 -2.72
CA ASP A 97 11.91 -5.33 -2.66
C ASP A 97 10.68 -4.50 -3.05
N VAL A 98 10.33 -3.50 -2.23
CA VAL A 98 9.08 -2.74 -2.38
C VAL A 98 9.36 -1.25 -2.48
N MET A 99 8.81 -0.60 -3.51
CA MET A 99 8.81 0.85 -3.68
C MET A 99 7.41 1.40 -3.45
N ILE A 100 7.29 2.49 -2.68
CA ILE A 100 6.01 3.14 -2.38
C ILE A 100 6.03 4.61 -2.83
N CYS A 101 4.93 5.05 -3.45
CA CYS A 101 4.70 6.45 -3.77
C CYS A 101 4.40 7.26 -2.51
N VAL A 102 5.02 8.44 -2.36
CA VAL A 102 4.69 9.41 -1.30
C VAL A 102 4.51 10.80 -1.91
N PRO A 103 3.67 11.68 -1.33
CA PRO A 103 3.55 13.05 -1.83
C PRO A 103 4.88 13.79 -1.78
N ALA A 104 5.15 14.67 -2.75
CA ALA A 104 6.40 15.45 -2.75
C ALA A 104 6.58 16.31 -1.49
N GLY A 105 5.48 16.82 -0.93
CA GLY A 105 5.47 17.63 0.30
C GLY A 105 5.52 16.82 1.60
N CYS A 106 5.69 15.50 1.54
CA CYS A 106 5.73 14.62 2.69
C CYS A 106 6.89 14.96 3.65
N THR A 107 6.57 15.09 4.93
CA THR A 107 7.54 15.34 6.01
C THR A 107 8.46 14.13 6.23
N GLN A 108 9.62 14.33 6.86
CA GLN A 108 10.52 13.22 7.18
C GLN A 108 9.87 12.15 8.07
N VAL A 109 8.96 12.55 8.97
CA VAL A 109 8.25 11.62 9.86
C VAL A 109 7.31 10.72 9.05
N GLU A 110 6.55 11.28 8.12
CA GLU A 110 5.64 10.52 7.26
C GLU A 110 6.41 9.60 6.29
N ARG A 111 7.52 10.08 5.71
CA ARG A 111 8.42 9.24 4.89
C ARG A 111 8.94 8.06 5.71
N ARG A 112 9.35 8.31 6.95
CA ARG A 112 9.83 7.27 7.84
C ARG A 112 8.73 6.25 8.19
N ALA A 113 7.53 6.73 8.50
CA ALA A 113 6.38 5.88 8.76
C ALA A 113 6.04 4.97 7.57
N ALA A 114 6.13 5.48 6.34
CA ALA A 114 5.90 4.69 5.12
C ALA A 114 6.94 3.58 4.96
N LEU A 115 8.23 3.89 5.15
CA LEU A 115 9.30 2.90 5.11
C LEU A 115 9.12 1.83 6.17
N ASP A 116 8.89 2.22 7.43
CA ASP A 116 8.76 1.30 8.55
C ASP A 116 7.53 0.40 8.41
N ALA A 117 6.39 0.94 7.95
CA ALA A 117 5.20 0.15 7.65
C ALA A 117 5.45 -0.87 6.53
N THR A 118 6.19 -0.48 5.48
CA THR A 118 6.53 -1.37 4.35
C THR A 118 7.43 -2.53 4.77
N LEU A 119 8.45 -2.24 5.58
CA LEU A 119 9.34 -3.27 6.13
C LEU A 119 8.57 -4.22 7.06
N SER A 120 7.74 -3.68 7.94
CA SER A 120 6.89 -4.45 8.87
C SER A 120 5.84 -5.30 8.15
N ALA A 121 5.38 -4.84 6.99
CA ALA A 121 4.45 -5.57 6.13
C ALA A 121 5.08 -6.77 5.40
N GLY A 122 6.41 -6.91 5.41
CA GLY A 122 7.11 -8.10 4.90
C GLY A 122 8.08 -7.85 3.76
N ALA A 123 8.39 -6.59 3.43
CA ALA A 123 9.46 -6.27 2.48
C ALA A 123 10.84 -6.65 3.02
N ALA A 124 11.77 -6.99 2.13
CA ALA A 124 13.20 -7.10 2.44
C ALA A 124 13.83 -5.71 2.51
N HIS A 125 13.53 -4.89 1.50
CA HIS A 125 13.94 -3.50 1.40
C HIS A 125 12.74 -2.65 0.99
N ALA A 126 12.68 -1.44 1.52
CA ALA A 126 11.65 -0.46 1.22
C ALA A 126 12.29 0.79 0.61
N TYR A 127 11.66 1.31 -0.44
CA TYR A 127 12.08 2.50 -1.15
C TYR A 127 10.90 3.45 -1.28
N LEU A 128 11.18 4.74 -1.34
CA LEU A 128 10.17 5.77 -1.62
C LEU A 128 10.44 6.41 -2.97
N ILE A 129 9.37 6.76 -3.67
CA ILE A 129 9.42 7.63 -4.84
C ILE A 129 8.39 8.74 -4.66
N ASP A 130 8.73 9.95 -5.08
CA ASP A 130 7.78 11.05 -5.05
C ASP A 130 6.68 10.79 -6.09
N GLU A 131 5.42 10.86 -5.67
CA GLU A 131 4.24 10.63 -6.49
C GLU A 131 4.22 11.45 -7.79
N PRO A 132 4.52 12.77 -7.80
CA PRO A 132 4.56 13.52 -9.06
C PRO A 132 5.68 13.05 -10.00
N LEU A 133 6.80 12.57 -9.45
CA LEU A 133 7.89 12.00 -10.25
C LEU A 133 7.45 10.66 -10.87
N ALA A 134 6.83 9.78 -10.07
CA ALA A 134 6.29 8.51 -10.54
C ALA A 134 5.21 8.72 -11.61
N ALA A 135 4.32 9.69 -11.42
CA ALA A 135 3.29 10.05 -12.38
C ALA A 135 3.87 10.58 -13.69
N ALA A 136 4.89 11.44 -13.64
CA ALA A 136 5.57 11.93 -14.84
C ALA A 136 6.26 10.79 -15.61
N ILE A 137 6.96 9.89 -14.92
CA ILE A 137 7.55 8.68 -15.54
C ILE A 137 6.45 7.83 -16.19
N GLY A 138 5.36 7.56 -15.47
CA GLY A 138 4.23 6.76 -15.98
C GLY A 138 3.52 7.39 -17.18
N ALA A 139 3.51 8.73 -17.27
CA ALA A 139 2.98 9.48 -18.40
C ALA A 139 3.96 9.60 -19.59
N GLY A 140 5.18 9.07 -19.48
CA GLY A 140 6.20 9.18 -20.51
C GLY A 140 6.82 10.58 -20.63
N ILE A 141 6.66 11.41 -19.59
CA ILE A 141 7.30 12.73 -19.53
C ILE A 141 8.79 12.52 -19.24
N PRO A 142 9.71 13.15 -20.00
CA PRO A 142 11.14 13.12 -19.68
C PRO A 142 11.41 13.75 -18.31
N VAL A 143 11.78 12.94 -17.33
CA VAL A 143 12.11 13.39 -15.95
C VAL A 143 13.61 13.52 -15.71
N SER A 144 14.42 12.94 -16.59
CA SER A 144 15.86 13.13 -16.64
C SER A 144 16.19 14.02 -17.84
N ALA A 145 16.15 15.34 -17.62
CA ALA A 145 16.88 16.27 -18.47
C ALA A 145 18.33 16.37 -17.95
N PRO A 146 19.33 16.60 -18.83
CA PRO A 146 20.70 16.92 -18.39
C PRO A 146 20.74 18.15 -17.46
#